data_AF-A0A672PMI8-F1
#
_entry.id   AF-A0A672PMI8-F1
#
_cell.length_a   1.000
_cell.length_b   1.000
_cell.length_c   1.000
_cell.angle_alpha   90.00
_cell.angle_beta   90.00
_cell.angle_gamma   90.00
#
_symmetry.space_group_name_H-M   'P 1'
#
loop_
_entity.id
_entity.type
_entity.pdbx_description
1 polymer ?
#
loop_
_entity_poly.entity_id
_entity_poly.type
_entity_poly.pdbx_seq_one_letter_code
_entity_poly.pdbx_strand_id
1 'polypeptide(L)'
;MERVKRQEPVLHIVVVGFHHKKGCQVEFSYPPIIPGAGHDSNTLPEEWKYLPFLALPDGAHNHQEDTVYFHLPPLDGQQKCVYGVSCYRQMEAKALKVREADITRETVQKSVCVLSQLPLFGLIQAKLQLITHAYFEEKDFSQISILKELYDHMNRSLSCTALEGSQIYLGLSARDLILHFKHKVLILFKLILLEKKILFYVTPVKRLVETLMTVLSLFPGIIEHGLADSSHYQPRRSISEDFSSPEIISADEESLSMSTTDITNISKELEGRYDVSDQPDQSKPCNTTLDTHYLQPHAGSLLDSECEWETLEPHVMDEMEGKVDVAHSNMFDTDSGLPITVQPQSATGQGMLTSGLISGLQEDQYGLPLAIFTKGYLCMPYMALQQHHLLSDISVRGFVAGATNILFRQQRHLSDAIVDVSKSVDEARIQIHDPELRKMLYLSTADLRFADYLVKHVTENKEDVFLDGTGWEGGDEWIRAQFGLYIHSLLSSALQQDHERLLADYGTAFTSAWKITHNYRVWISNKHLAMASITPGHPFQGQYSVADVKIRLSHSMQNSERGKKIGNAVMSTSRSVVQTGKAVGQSVGGALTVAKSAMSSWFSMLAQPTAAVSASPQSAD
;
A
#
# COMPACT_ATOMS: atom_id res chain seq x y z
N MET A 1 -3.40 40.27 -22.20
CA MET A 1 -3.68 39.18 -21.24
C MET A 1 -3.73 37.88 -22.01
N GLU A 2 -2.64 37.12 -22.03
CA GLU A 2 -2.74 35.71 -22.36
C GLU A 2 -3.60 35.04 -21.28
N ARG A 3 -4.63 34.28 -21.69
CA ARG A 3 -5.26 33.35 -20.76
C ARG A 3 -4.21 32.31 -20.43
N VAL A 4 -3.74 32.28 -19.18
CA VAL A 4 -3.06 31.11 -18.63
C VAL A 4 -4.00 29.93 -18.88
N LYS A 5 -3.65 29.05 -19.82
CA LYS A 5 -4.37 27.80 -20.01
C LYS A 5 -4.30 27.06 -18.68
N ARG A 6 -5.43 26.87 -18.01
CA ARG A 6 -5.51 25.88 -16.94
C ARG A 6 -5.10 24.55 -17.57
N GLN A 7 -4.14 23.86 -16.97
CA GLN A 7 -3.85 22.49 -17.36
C GLN A 7 -5.08 21.63 -17.02
N GLU A 8 -5.45 20.76 -17.94
CA GLU A 8 -6.62 19.90 -17.80
C GLU A 8 -6.26 18.70 -16.91
N PRO A 9 -7.02 18.42 -15.83
CA PRO A 9 -6.71 17.33 -14.90
C PRO A 9 -6.55 15.96 -15.56
N VAL A 10 -7.35 15.66 -16.58
CA VAL A 10 -7.24 14.45 -17.41
C VAL A 10 -6.54 14.80 -18.71
N LEU A 11 -5.42 14.11 -18.97
CA LEU A 11 -4.61 14.24 -20.17
C LEU A 11 -5.18 13.43 -21.33
N HIS A 12 -5.57 12.17 -21.05
CA HIS A 12 -6.05 11.23 -22.08
C HIS A 12 -7.06 10.25 -21.49
N ILE A 13 -8.10 9.92 -22.27
CA ILE A 13 -8.81 8.64 -22.20
C ILE A 13 -8.14 7.68 -23.18
N VAL A 14 -7.86 6.45 -22.76
CA VAL A 14 -7.17 5.43 -23.55
C VAL A 14 -7.96 4.12 -23.49
N VAL A 15 -8.18 3.47 -24.64
CA VAL A 15 -8.64 2.08 -24.69
C VAL A 15 -7.45 1.18 -24.99
N VAL A 16 -7.29 0.15 -24.16
CA VAL A 16 -6.30 -0.91 -24.38
C VAL A 16 -7.04 -2.22 -24.54
N GLY A 17 -6.74 -2.96 -25.61
CA GLY A 17 -7.31 -4.28 -25.87
C GLY A 17 -6.25 -5.36 -26.02
N PHE A 18 -6.68 -6.62 -25.94
CA PHE A 18 -5.79 -7.77 -26.10
C PHE A 18 -5.89 -8.37 -27.51
N HIS A 19 -4.83 -8.23 -28.32
CA HIS A 19 -4.74 -8.85 -29.64
C HIS A 19 -3.98 -10.19 -29.59
N HIS A 20 -4.62 -11.26 -30.08
CA HIS A 20 -4.17 -12.65 -29.94
C HIS A 20 -2.73 -12.97 -30.40
N LYS A 21 -2.16 -12.22 -31.37
CA LYS A 21 -0.75 -12.34 -31.81
C LYS A 21 0.20 -11.25 -31.28
N LYS A 22 -0.33 -10.14 -30.77
CA LYS A 22 0.46 -8.92 -30.47
C LYS A 22 0.48 -8.57 -28.97
N GLY A 23 -0.34 -9.22 -28.15
CA GLY A 23 -0.51 -8.88 -26.73
C GLY A 23 -1.42 -7.68 -26.52
N CYS A 24 -1.27 -7.01 -25.37
CA CYS A 24 -1.99 -5.78 -25.05
C CYS A 24 -1.51 -4.64 -25.95
N GLN A 25 -2.43 -3.90 -26.58
CA GLN A 25 -2.13 -2.72 -27.39
C GLN A 25 -3.09 -1.58 -27.07
N VAL A 26 -2.64 -0.32 -27.17
CA VAL A 26 -3.57 0.81 -27.29
C VAL A 26 -4.32 0.65 -28.62
N GLU A 27 -5.64 0.80 -28.56
CA GLU A 27 -6.54 0.75 -29.71
C GLU A 27 -7.15 2.13 -30.00
N PHE A 28 -7.28 2.97 -28.97
CA PHE A 28 -7.85 4.32 -29.07
C PHE A 28 -7.26 5.25 -28.01
N SER A 29 -7.06 6.53 -28.34
CA SER A 29 -6.74 7.59 -27.38
C SER A 29 -7.40 8.94 -27.71
N TYR A 30 -7.94 9.60 -26.69
CA TYR A 30 -8.59 10.91 -26.81
C TYR A 30 -8.24 11.86 -25.65
N PRO A 31 -7.65 13.04 -25.93
CA PRO A 31 -6.90 13.39 -27.15
C PRO A 31 -5.82 12.35 -27.49
N PRO A 32 -5.29 12.32 -28.74
CA PRO A 32 -4.22 11.40 -29.12
C PRO A 32 -3.00 11.56 -28.19
N ILE A 33 -2.40 10.44 -27.77
CA ILE A 33 -1.19 10.47 -26.93
C ILE A 33 -0.03 11.19 -27.64
N ILE A 34 0.17 10.88 -28.93
CA ILE A 34 1.12 11.59 -29.79
C ILE A 34 0.33 12.60 -30.64
N PRO A 35 0.57 13.92 -30.51
CA PRO A 35 -0.10 14.94 -31.30
C PRO A 35 0.03 14.68 -32.80
N GLY A 36 -1.11 14.60 -33.50
CA GLY A 36 -1.17 14.37 -34.95
C GLY A 36 -1.15 12.91 -35.40
N ALA A 37 -0.89 11.93 -34.51
CA ALA A 37 -0.86 10.51 -34.89
C ALA A 37 -2.24 9.88 -35.20
N GLY A 38 -3.33 10.60 -34.90
CA GLY A 38 -4.71 10.08 -34.97
C GLY A 38 -5.14 9.40 -33.67
N HIS A 39 -6.45 9.23 -33.48
CA HIS A 39 -7.00 8.64 -32.26
C HIS A 39 -6.72 7.15 -32.15
N ASP A 40 -6.76 6.44 -33.28
CA ASP A 40 -6.66 4.97 -33.36
C ASP A 40 -5.20 4.51 -33.54
N SER A 41 -4.24 5.32 -33.05
CA SER A 41 -2.82 5.02 -33.18
C SER A 41 -2.30 4.20 -32.01
N ASN A 42 -1.67 3.07 -32.33
CA ASN A 42 -1.02 2.19 -31.37
C ASN A 42 0.39 2.68 -30.97
N THR A 43 0.86 3.80 -31.52
CA THR A 43 2.21 4.36 -31.24
C THR A 43 2.25 5.09 -29.90
N LEU A 44 3.30 4.83 -29.12
CA LEU A 44 3.51 5.40 -27.79
C LEU A 44 4.91 6.02 -27.69
N PRO A 45 5.10 7.06 -26.85
CA PRO A 45 6.42 7.48 -26.39
C PRO A 45 7.15 6.32 -25.69
N GLU A 46 8.48 6.31 -25.77
CA GLU A 46 9.33 5.25 -25.20
C GLU A 46 9.18 5.13 -23.68
N GLU A 47 8.93 6.26 -23.01
CA GLU A 47 8.63 6.39 -21.59
C GLU A 47 7.34 5.66 -21.21
N TRP A 48 6.36 5.61 -22.12
CA TRP A 48 5.02 5.06 -21.91
C TRP A 48 4.79 3.69 -22.57
N LYS A 49 5.82 3.05 -23.15
CA LYS A 49 5.71 1.74 -23.81
C LYS A 49 5.11 0.61 -22.95
N TYR A 50 5.11 0.76 -21.62
CA TYR A 50 4.51 -0.20 -20.70
C TYR A 50 3.02 0.04 -20.41
N LEU A 51 2.43 1.16 -20.85
CA LEU A 51 1.02 1.52 -20.66
C LEU A 51 0.03 0.38 -21.00
N PRO A 52 0.16 -0.37 -22.12
CA PRO A 52 -0.78 -1.46 -22.42
C PRO A 52 -0.80 -2.57 -21.37
N PHE A 53 0.36 -2.89 -20.78
CA PHE A 53 0.50 -3.96 -19.78
C PHE A 53 0.14 -3.49 -18.36
N LEU A 54 0.20 -2.17 -18.12
CA LEU A 54 -0.29 -1.55 -16.89
C LEU A 54 -1.82 -1.41 -16.88
N ALA A 55 -2.42 -1.07 -18.02
CA ALA A 55 -3.87 -0.91 -18.16
C ALA A 55 -4.63 -2.26 -18.24
N LEU A 56 -4.03 -3.28 -18.85
CA LEU A 56 -4.49 -4.67 -18.86
C LEU A 56 -3.47 -5.59 -18.13
N PRO A 57 -3.60 -5.75 -16.80
CA PRO A 57 -2.59 -6.40 -15.97
C PRO A 57 -2.51 -7.92 -16.13
N ASP A 58 -1.36 -8.49 -15.73
CA ASP A 58 -1.13 -9.93 -15.68
C ASP A 58 -2.22 -10.65 -14.87
N GLY A 59 -2.85 -11.64 -15.50
CA GLY A 59 -3.92 -12.43 -14.91
C GLY A 59 -5.33 -11.81 -15.03
N ALA A 60 -5.49 -10.64 -15.66
CA ALA A 60 -6.79 -9.99 -15.86
C ALA A 60 -7.82 -10.87 -16.60
N HIS A 61 -7.37 -11.84 -17.42
CA HIS A 61 -8.23 -12.84 -18.06
C HIS A 61 -8.94 -13.80 -17.06
N ASN A 62 -8.54 -13.83 -15.79
CA ASN A 62 -9.20 -14.62 -14.74
C ASN A 62 -10.35 -13.87 -14.04
N HIS A 63 -10.62 -12.62 -14.43
CA HIS A 63 -11.61 -11.75 -13.80
C HIS A 63 -12.56 -11.18 -14.86
N GLN A 64 -13.87 -11.26 -14.63
CA GLN A 64 -14.87 -10.67 -15.53
C GLN A 64 -14.68 -9.15 -15.62
N GLU A 65 -14.36 -8.51 -14.50
CA GLU A 65 -13.99 -7.10 -14.41
C GLU A 65 -13.10 -6.85 -13.18
N ASP A 66 -12.27 -5.82 -13.25
CA ASP A 66 -11.52 -5.29 -12.10
C ASP A 66 -11.02 -3.85 -12.37
N THR A 67 -10.28 -3.26 -11.44
CA THR A 67 -9.65 -1.95 -11.60
C THR A 67 -8.20 -1.94 -11.13
N VAL A 68 -7.33 -1.23 -11.85
CA VAL A 68 -5.90 -1.10 -11.53
C VAL A 68 -5.49 0.38 -11.53
N TYR A 69 -4.63 0.74 -10.58
CA TYR A 69 -3.93 2.02 -10.54
C TYR A 69 -2.48 1.81 -10.94
N PHE A 70 -1.89 2.75 -11.66
CA PHE A 70 -0.47 2.72 -12.01
C PHE A 70 0.06 4.13 -12.22
N HIS A 71 1.38 4.27 -12.21
CA HIS A 71 2.06 5.53 -12.48
C HIS A 71 2.84 5.42 -13.79
N LEU A 72 2.86 6.49 -14.56
CA LEU A 72 3.71 6.64 -15.74
C LEU A 72 4.81 7.68 -15.48
N PRO A 73 6.03 7.49 -16.01
CA PRO A 73 7.07 8.53 -16.01
C PRO A 73 6.60 9.76 -16.81
N PRO A 74 7.13 10.96 -16.52
CA PRO A 74 6.87 12.15 -17.34
C PRO A 74 7.46 11.99 -18.74
N LEU A 75 6.79 12.54 -19.75
CA LEU A 75 7.23 12.48 -21.16
C LEU A 75 8.36 13.47 -21.44
N ASP A 76 8.10 14.75 -21.19
CA ASP A 76 9.10 15.80 -21.21
C ASP A 76 9.55 16.06 -19.77
N GLY A 77 10.84 16.32 -19.53
CA GLY A 77 11.44 16.52 -18.19
C GLY A 77 10.92 17.72 -17.38
N GLN A 78 9.84 18.37 -17.81
CA GLN A 78 9.08 19.38 -17.06
C GLN A 78 7.76 18.85 -16.48
N GLN A 79 7.26 17.70 -16.93
CA GLN A 79 6.05 17.10 -16.38
C GLN A 79 6.35 16.33 -15.08
N LYS A 80 5.34 16.21 -14.23
CA LYS A 80 5.34 15.34 -13.05
C LYS A 80 4.81 13.95 -13.41
N CYS A 81 4.89 13.01 -12.47
CA CYS A 81 4.24 11.70 -12.53
C CYS A 81 2.80 11.80 -13.06
N VAL A 82 2.46 10.93 -14.01
CA VAL A 82 1.09 10.81 -14.54
C VAL A 82 0.41 9.60 -13.91
N TYR A 83 -0.79 9.81 -13.38
CA TYR A 83 -1.56 8.83 -12.63
C TYR A 83 -2.56 8.15 -13.55
N GLY A 84 -2.40 6.83 -13.73
CA GLY A 84 -3.30 5.99 -14.51
C GLY A 84 -4.31 5.28 -13.62
N VAL A 85 -5.59 5.33 -14.01
CA VAL A 85 -6.64 4.45 -13.49
C VAL A 85 -7.23 3.71 -14.67
N SER A 86 -7.29 2.38 -14.62
CA SER A 86 -7.82 1.54 -15.70
C SER A 86 -8.86 0.56 -15.16
N CYS A 87 -10.04 0.58 -15.77
CA CYS A 87 -11.10 -0.39 -15.52
C CYS A 87 -11.18 -1.34 -16.71
N TYR A 88 -11.05 -2.64 -16.46
CA TYR A 88 -11.09 -3.66 -17.52
C TYR A 88 -12.30 -4.57 -17.40
N ARG A 89 -12.80 -5.06 -18.54
CA ARG A 89 -13.89 -6.03 -18.63
C ARG A 89 -13.60 -7.11 -19.66
N GLN A 90 -14.25 -8.26 -19.47
CA GLN A 90 -14.36 -9.32 -20.45
C GLN A 90 -15.81 -9.46 -20.94
N MET A 91 -15.95 -9.78 -22.22
CA MET A 91 -17.23 -10.08 -22.87
C MET A 91 -17.06 -11.24 -23.85
N GLU A 92 -18.08 -12.08 -24.00
CA GLU A 92 -18.09 -13.12 -25.03
C GLU A 92 -18.18 -12.48 -26.43
N ALA A 93 -17.31 -12.88 -27.36
CA ALA A 93 -17.26 -12.33 -28.72
C ALA A 93 -18.56 -12.54 -29.53
N LYS A 94 -19.39 -13.52 -29.12
CA LYS A 94 -20.73 -13.78 -29.69
C LYS A 94 -21.79 -12.75 -29.27
N ALA A 95 -21.53 -11.94 -28.24
CA ALA A 95 -22.44 -10.90 -27.76
C ALA A 95 -22.27 -9.55 -28.48
N LEU A 96 -21.24 -9.42 -29.33
CA LEU A 96 -20.95 -8.20 -30.07
C LEU A 96 -21.91 -8.00 -31.25
N LYS A 97 -22.38 -6.76 -31.44
CA LYS A 97 -23.13 -6.32 -32.62
C LYS A 97 -22.20 -6.28 -33.85
N VAL A 98 -20.97 -5.81 -33.66
CA VAL A 98 -19.92 -5.70 -34.69
C VAL A 98 -18.73 -6.54 -34.25
N ARG A 99 -18.35 -7.52 -35.07
CA ARG A 99 -17.18 -8.38 -34.83
C ARG A 99 -16.12 -8.10 -35.88
N GLU A 100 -15.05 -7.45 -35.45
CA GLU A 100 -13.88 -7.14 -36.27
C GLU A 100 -13.07 -8.42 -36.60
N ALA A 101 -12.32 -8.39 -37.70
CA ALA A 101 -11.67 -9.57 -38.27
C ALA A 101 -10.52 -10.14 -37.42
N ASP A 102 -9.98 -9.33 -36.50
CA ASP A 102 -8.93 -9.69 -35.55
C ASP A 102 -9.46 -10.34 -34.25
N ILE A 103 -10.77 -10.25 -34.01
CA ILE A 103 -11.50 -10.91 -32.91
C ILE A 103 -11.66 -12.40 -33.23
N THR A 104 -10.54 -13.13 -33.12
CA THR A 104 -10.45 -14.58 -33.38
C THR A 104 -10.81 -15.44 -32.16
N ARG A 105 -10.81 -14.87 -30.95
CA ARG A 105 -11.08 -15.57 -29.68
C ARG A 105 -12.58 -15.61 -29.35
N GLU A 106 -12.93 -16.49 -28.41
CA GLU A 106 -14.28 -16.60 -27.84
C GLU A 106 -14.63 -15.45 -26.88
N THR A 107 -13.61 -14.82 -26.28
CA THR A 107 -13.76 -13.64 -25.41
C THR A 107 -12.96 -12.46 -25.95
N VAL A 108 -13.52 -11.27 -25.74
CA VAL A 108 -12.86 -9.98 -25.93
C VAL A 108 -12.57 -9.39 -24.57
N GLN A 109 -11.34 -8.89 -24.41
CA GLN A 109 -10.86 -8.24 -23.21
C GLN A 109 -10.30 -6.87 -23.58
N LYS A 110 -10.91 -5.82 -23.02
CA LYS A 110 -10.51 -4.43 -23.21
C LYS A 110 -10.60 -3.68 -21.88
N SER A 111 -9.88 -2.56 -21.78
CA SER A 111 -9.93 -1.64 -20.65
C SER A 111 -10.11 -0.22 -21.13
N VAL A 112 -10.90 0.56 -20.38
CA VAL A 112 -10.92 2.02 -20.52
C VAL A 112 -10.07 2.59 -19.39
N CYS A 113 -9.13 3.47 -19.75
CA CYS A 113 -8.16 4.05 -18.86
C CYS A 113 -8.19 5.58 -18.91
N VAL A 114 -8.01 6.22 -17.76
CA VAL A 114 -7.86 7.66 -17.58
C VAL A 114 -6.42 7.93 -17.17
N LEU A 115 -5.71 8.77 -17.94
CA LEU A 115 -4.41 9.31 -17.59
C LEU A 115 -4.58 10.73 -17.03
N SER A 116 -4.18 10.95 -15.78
CA SER A 116 -4.48 12.12 -14.98
C SER A 116 -3.21 12.80 -14.44
N GLN A 117 -3.22 14.13 -14.39
CA GLN A 117 -2.23 14.92 -13.63
C GLN A 117 -2.49 14.90 -12.12
N LEU A 118 -3.71 14.55 -11.69
CA LEU A 118 -4.14 14.53 -10.30
C LEU A 118 -4.30 13.09 -9.77
N PRO A 119 -3.79 12.76 -8.58
CA PRO A 119 -3.84 11.42 -7.97
C PRO A 119 -5.23 11.08 -7.35
N LEU A 120 -6.31 11.42 -8.04
CA LEU A 120 -7.70 11.25 -7.58
C LEU A 120 -8.24 9.83 -7.84
N PHE A 121 -7.47 8.80 -7.45
CA PHE A 121 -7.67 7.41 -7.87
C PHE A 121 -9.11 6.88 -7.69
N GLY A 122 -9.68 6.99 -6.49
CA GLY A 122 -11.01 6.47 -6.20
C GLY A 122 -12.14 7.25 -6.88
N LEU A 123 -12.02 8.58 -7.01
CA LEU A 123 -13.00 9.43 -7.68
C LEU A 123 -13.01 9.16 -9.19
N ILE A 124 -11.83 8.93 -9.78
CA ILE A 124 -11.68 8.50 -11.17
C ILE A 124 -12.25 7.09 -11.34
N GLN A 125 -11.90 6.14 -10.47
CA GLN A 125 -12.43 4.76 -10.45
C GLN A 125 -13.96 4.74 -10.47
N ALA A 126 -14.61 5.45 -9.54
CA ALA A 126 -16.06 5.44 -9.40
C ALA A 126 -16.79 5.89 -10.68
N LYS A 127 -16.26 6.89 -11.39
CA LYS A 127 -16.82 7.36 -12.67
C LYS A 127 -16.46 6.43 -13.83
N LEU A 128 -15.21 5.98 -13.88
CA LEU A 128 -14.68 5.15 -14.95
C LEU A 128 -15.33 3.77 -14.99
N GLN A 129 -15.63 3.16 -13.83
CA GLN A 129 -16.34 1.88 -13.76
C GLN A 129 -17.73 1.94 -14.42
N LEU A 130 -18.52 2.98 -14.12
CA LEU A 130 -19.84 3.18 -14.73
C LEU A 130 -19.78 3.35 -16.25
N ILE A 131 -18.84 4.17 -16.74
CA ILE A 131 -18.69 4.41 -18.18
C ILE A 131 -18.08 3.20 -18.91
N THR A 132 -17.16 2.47 -18.28
CA THR A 132 -16.63 1.20 -18.81
C THR A 132 -17.74 0.16 -18.96
N HIS A 133 -18.65 0.06 -17.98
CA HIS A 133 -19.81 -0.81 -18.08
C HIS A 133 -20.70 -0.43 -19.27
N ALA A 134 -21.06 0.85 -19.41
CA ALA A 134 -21.87 1.34 -20.53
C ALA A 134 -21.19 1.11 -21.91
N TYR A 135 -19.89 1.38 -22.03
CA TYR A 135 -19.11 1.14 -23.25
C TYR A 135 -19.12 -0.35 -23.66
N PHE A 136 -19.13 -1.27 -22.70
CA PHE A 136 -19.29 -2.70 -23.00
C PHE A 136 -20.73 -3.07 -23.35
N GLU A 137 -21.75 -2.50 -22.70
CA GLU A 137 -23.16 -2.80 -23.01
C GLU A 137 -23.60 -2.30 -24.39
N GLU A 138 -22.91 -1.30 -24.96
CA GLU A 138 -23.09 -0.91 -26.36
C GLU A 138 -22.78 -2.04 -27.34
N LYS A 139 -21.93 -3.02 -26.98
CA LYS A 139 -21.61 -4.21 -27.79
C LYS A 139 -21.04 -3.88 -29.19
N ASP A 140 -20.59 -2.65 -29.38
CA ASP A 140 -19.97 -2.12 -30.59
C ASP A 140 -18.85 -1.16 -30.18
N PHE A 141 -17.62 -1.64 -30.23
CA PHE A 141 -16.45 -0.88 -29.75
C PHE A 141 -16.03 0.25 -30.69
N SER A 142 -16.61 0.35 -31.89
CA SER A 142 -16.41 1.50 -32.79
C SER A 142 -17.09 2.78 -32.28
N GLN A 143 -18.03 2.66 -31.33
CA GLN A 143 -18.76 3.79 -30.75
C GLN A 143 -17.94 4.52 -29.68
N ILE A 144 -17.01 5.35 -30.14
CA ILE A 144 -16.09 6.14 -29.32
C ILE A 144 -16.69 7.46 -28.76
N SER A 145 -17.95 7.78 -29.02
CA SER A 145 -18.61 9.02 -28.54
C SER A 145 -18.60 9.12 -27.02
N ILE A 146 -19.02 8.04 -26.34
CA ILE A 146 -19.05 7.95 -24.88
C ILE A 146 -17.68 8.20 -24.22
N LEU A 147 -16.59 7.85 -24.91
CA LEU A 147 -15.22 8.06 -24.43
C LEU A 147 -14.79 9.53 -24.53
N LYS A 148 -15.28 10.27 -25.53
CA LYS A 148 -15.07 11.71 -25.67
C LYS A 148 -15.90 12.49 -24.65
N GLU A 149 -17.16 12.10 -24.48
CA GLU A 149 -18.04 12.67 -23.44
C GLU A 149 -17.48 12.44 -22.03
N LEU A 150 -16.88 11.27 -21.78
CA LEU A 150 -16.13 10.97 -20.55
C LEU A 150 -14.98 11.97 -20.35
N TYR A 151 -14.13 12.23 -21.35
CA TYR A 151 -13.04 13.22 -21.25
C TYR A 151 -13.58 14.60 -20.82
N ASP A 152 -14.57 15.10 -21.55
CA ASP A 152 -15.17 16.42 -21.30
C ASP A 152 -15.86 16.49 -19.93
N HIS A 153 -16.53 15.43 -19.49
CA HIS A 153 -17.15 15.35 -18.16
C HIS A 153 -16.10 15.29 -17.05
N MET A 154 -15.06 14.50 -17.23
CA MET A 154 -13.98 14.35 -16.25
C MET A 154 -13.24 15.68 -16.06
N ASN A 155 -12.82 16.32 -17.14
CA ASN A 155 -12.14 17.62 -17.05
C ASN A 155 -13.04 18.72 -16.47
N ARG A 156 -14.33 18.79 -16.83
CA ARG A 156 -15.27 19.73 -16.19
C ARG A 156 -15.44 19.48 -14.69
N SER A 157 -15.52 18.22 -14.27
CA SER A 157 -15.82 17.87 -12.87
C SER A 157 -14.60 17.90 -11.95
N LEU A 158 -13.42 17.49 -12.43
CA LEU A 158 -12.19 17.46 -11.65
C LEU A 158 -11.49 18.82 -11.58
N SER A 159 -11.74 19.74 -12.53
CA SER A 159 -11.20 21.12 -12.49
C SER A 159 -11.68 21.95 -11.30
N CYS A 160 -12.71 21.49 -10.58
CA CYS A 160 -13.24 22.11 -9.35
C CYS A 160 -12.89 21.31 -8.09
N THR A 161 -12.20 20.17 -8.21
CA THR A 161 -11.77 19.34 -7.08
C THR A 161 -10.42 19.87 -6.57
N ALA A 162 -10.43 20.49 -5.39
CA ALA A 162 -9.19 20.72 -4.66
C ALA A 162 -8.57 19.37 -4.26
N LEU A 163 -7.24 19.29 -4.21
CA LEU A 163 -6.53 18.14 -3.62
C LEU A 163 -6.69 18.09 -2.09
N GLU A 164 -7.21 19.16 -1.50
CA GLU A 164 -7.52 19.30 -0.08
C GLU A 164 -8.89 18.68 0.23
N GLY A 165 -8.91 17.65 1.09
CA GLY A 165 -10.12 17.06 1.66
C GLY A 165 -10.30 15.56 1.38
N SER A 166 -11.31 14.96 2.00
CA SER A 166 -11.52 13.50 2.04
C SER A 166 -11.71 12.81 0.69
N GLN A 167 -12.06 13.55 -0.36
CA GLN A 167 -12.31 13.01 -1.71
C GLN A 167 -11.07 12.40 -2.36
N ILE A 168 -9.85 12.86 -2.01
CA ILE A 168 -8.61 12.25 -2.51
C ILE A 168 -8.40 10.83 -1.95
N TYR A 169 -8.97 10.55 -0.78
CA TYR A 169 -8.88 9.26 -0.08
C TYR A 169 -10.05 8.31 -0.39
N LEU A 170 -10.93 8.65 -1.33
CA LEU A 170 -12.05 7.78 -1.71
C LEU A 170 -11.55 6.39 -2.12
N GLY A 171 -12.12 5.34 -1.53
CA GLY A 171 -11.70 3.94 -1.74
C GLY A 171 -10.43 3.51 -1.00
N LEU A 172 -9.75 4.40 -0.27
CA LEU A 172 -8.56 4.10 0.52
C LEU A 172 -8.93 3.94 2.02
N SER A 173 -9.50 2.79 2.36
CA SER A 173 -9.97 2.48 3.73
C SER A 173 -8.81 2.17 4.68
N ALA A 174 -8.31 3.20 5.37
CA ALA A 174 -7.30 3.06 6.43
C ALA A 174 -7.84 2.18 7.57
N ARG A 175 -9.14 2.21 7.84
CA ARG A 175 -9.81 1.34 8.80
C ARG A 175 -9.68 -0.14 8.46
N ASP A 176 -9.93 -0.52 7.21
CA ASP A 176 -9.77 -1.91 6.78
C ASP A 176 -8.29 -2.33 6.73
N LEU A 177 -7.37 -1.39 6.46
CA LEU A 177 -5.94 -1.63 6.58
C LEU A 177 -5.54 -1.97 8.04
N ILE A 178 -6.04 -1.24 9.04
CA ILE A 178 -5.83 -1.55 10.47
C ILE A 178 -6.44 -2.91 10.82
N LEU A 179 -7.67 -3.21 10.39
CA LEU A 179 -8.29 -4.52 10.62
C LEU A 179 -7.46 -5.67 10.01
N HIS A 180 -6.92 -5.46 8.81
CA HIS A 180 -6.22 -6.50 8.06
C HIS A 180 -4.78 -6.75 8.56
N PHE A 181 -4.00 -5.70 8.80
CA PHE A 181 -2.60 -5.83 9.23
C PHE A 181 -2.42 -5.81 10.75
N LYS A 182 -3.38 -5.26 11.51
CA LYS A 182 -3.26 -5.02 12.96
C LYS A 182 -1.94 -4.28 13.23
N HIS A 183 -1.20 -4.69 14.27
CA HIS A 183 0.13 -4.18 14.61
C HIS A 183 1.16 -4.14 13.46
N LYS A 184 1.00 -4.97 12.41
CA LYS A 184 1.95 -5.01 11.29
C LYS A 184 1.89 -3.77 10.41
N VAL A 185 0.83 -2.96 10.49
CA VAL A 185 0.72 -1.69 9.76
C VAL A 185 1.90 -0.76 10.07
N LEU A 186 2.34 -0.71 11.33
CA LEU A 186 3.46 0.13 11.76
C LEU A 186 4.81 -0.41 11.26
N ILE A 187 4.92 -1.72 11.02
CA ILE A 187 6.09 -2.34 10.36
C ILE A 187 6.15 -1.92 8.89
N LEU A 188 5.01 -1.89 8.17
CA LEU A 188 4.95 -1.37 6.79
C LEU A 188 5.30 0.11 6.74
N PHE A 189 4.75 0.90 7.67
CA PHE A 189 5.02 2.32 7.79
C PHE A 189 6.53 2.60 8.00
N LYS A 190 7.16 1.89 8.95
CA LYS A 190 8.61 2.00 9.18
C LYS A 190 9.45 1.49 8.00
N LEU A 191 9.03 0.42 7.32
CA LEU A 191 9.70 -0.06 6.10
C LEU A 191 9.78 1.02 5.00
N ILE A 192 8.69 1.78 4.82
CA ILE A 192 8.62 2.87 3.83
C ILE A 192 9.45 4.09 4.28
N LEU A 193 9.43 4.45 5.57
CA LEU A 193 10.33 5.49 6.10
C LEU A 193 11.81 5.16 5.93
N LEU A 194 12.18 3.87 6.01
CA LEU A 194 13.52 3.36 5.74
C LEU A 194 13.85 3.19 4.25
N GLU A 195 12.92 3.57 3.35
CA GLU A 195 13.10 3.60 1.89
C GLU A 195 13.57 2.25 1.31
N LYS A 196 12.98 1.16 1.80
CA LYS A 196 13.33 -0.23 1.44
C LYS A 196 12.64 -0.71 0.17
N LYS A 197 13.19 -1.75 -0.45
CA LYS A 197 12.60 -2.43 -1.62
C LYS A 197 11.43 -3.31 -1.17
N ILE A 198 10.20 -2.81 -1.25
CA ILE A 198 8.99 -3.47 -0.76
C ILE A 198 8.12 -3.94 -1.94
N LEU A 199 7.82 -5.24 -1.97
CA LEU A 199 6.93 -5.85 -2.96
C LEU A 199 5.63 -6.32 -2.30
N PHE A 200 4.51 -5.71 -2.66
CA PHE A 200 3.16 -6.18 -2.34
C PHE A 200 2.71 -7.23 -3.36
N TYR A 201 2.06 -8.29 -2.87
CA TYR A 201 1.56 -9.40 -3.69
C TYR A 201 0.15 -9.82 -3.26
N VAL A 202 -0.82 -9.70 -4.18
CA VAL A 202 -2.17 -10.29 -4.06
C VAL A 202 -2.87 -10.24 -5.42
N THR A 203 -3.85 -11.14 -5.60
CA THR A 203 -4.85 -11.13 -6.69
C THR A 203 -6.25 -11.23 -6.04
N PRO A 204 -7.29 -10.49 -6.46
CA PRO A 204 -7.40 -9.55 -7.59
C PRO A 204 -6.53 -8.28 -7.47
N VAL A 205 -6.33 -7.57 -8.60
CA VAL A 205 -5.41 -6.43 -8.70
C VAL A 205 -5.97 -5.18 -8.02
N LYS A 206 -7.29 -5.00 -7.97
CA LYS A 206 -7.89 -3.87 -7.24
C LYS A 206 -7.50 -3.87 -5.76
N ARG A 207 -7.58 -5.03 -5.09
CA ARG A 207 -7.16 -5.20 -3.69
C ARG A 207 -5.69 -4.85 -3.48
N LEU A 208 -4.83 -5.17 -4.45
CA LEU A 208 -3.40 -4.86 -4.41
C LEU A 208 -3.17 -3.35 -4.41
N VAL A 209 -3.73 -2.65 -5.39
CA VAL A 209 -3.52 -1.20 -5.55
C VAL A 209 -4.21 -0.39 -4.45
N GLU A 210 -5.44 -0.74 -4.07
CA GLU A 210 -6.14 -0.07 -2.97
C GLU A 210 -5.39 -0.26 -1.65
N THR A 211 -4.87 -1.46 -1.34
CA THR A 211 -4.07 -1.68 -0.13
C THR A 211 -2.78 -0.85 -0.14
N LEU A 212 -2.00 -0.92 -1.23
CA LEU A 212 -0.73 -0.21 -1.34
C LEU A 212 -0.94 1.30 -1.18
N MET A 213 -1.87 1.88 -1.93
CA MET A 213 -2.17 3.32 -1.84
C MET A 213 -2.74 3.72 -0.48
N THR A 214 -3.51 2.83 0.19
CA THR A 214 -3.97 3.08 1.56
C THR A 214 -2.81 3.15 2.55
N VAL A 215 -1.79 2.28 2.45
CA VAL A 215 -0.58 2.38 3.28
C VAL A 215 0.13 3.71 3.05
N LEU A 216 0.24 4.16 1.79
CA LEU A 216 0.85 5.47 1.47
C LEU A 216 0.03 6.64 2.00
N SER A 217 -1.30 6.50 2.09
CA SER A 217 -2.19 7.52 2.65
C SER A 217 -2.09 7.71 4.16
N LEU A 218 -1.30 6.90 4.87
CA LEU A 218 -0.98 7.11 6.29
C LEU A 218 0.08 8.21 6.50
N PHE A 219 0.80 8.59 5.43
CA PHE A 219 1.82 9.62 5.47
C PHE A 219 1.21 10.97 5.06
N PRO A 220 1.29 12.02 5.89
CA PRO A 220 0.68 13.31 5.56
C PRO A 220 1.22 13.90 4.24
N GLY A 221 0.30 14.34 3.37
CA GLY A 221 0.63 14.98 2.09
C GLY A 221 1.17 14.07 0.99
N ILE A 222 1.41 12.77 1.25
CA ILE A 222 2.05 11.89 0.26
C ILE A 222 1.16 11.69 -0.96
N ILE A 223 -0.14 11.46 -0.77
CA ILE A 223 -1.07 11.25 -1.89
C ILE A 223 -1.29 12.56 -2.65
N GLU A 224 -1.45 13.66 -1.91
CA GLU A 224 -1.71 15.01 -2.42
C GLU A 224 -0.54 15.54 -3.28
N HIS A 225 0.68 15.45 -2.76
CA HIS A 225 1.84 16.18 -3.29
C HIS A 225 3.12 15.33 -3.37
N GLY A 226 3.26 14.30 -2.54
CA GLY A 226 4.50 13.53 -2.41
C GLY A 226 4.78 12.51 -3.52
N LEU A 227 3.78 12.16 -4.34
CA LEU A 227 3.92 11.23 -5.45
C LEU A 227 4.40 11.87 -6.77
N ALA A 228 4.65 13.19 -6.78
CA ALA A 228 5.02 13.97 -7.97
C ALA A 228 6.22 13.42 -8.76
N ASP A 229 7.23 12.88 -8.09
CA ASP A 229 8.45 12.33 -8.70
C ASP A 229 8.47 10.78 -8.69
N SER A 230 7.38 10.14 -8.23
CA SER A 230 7.38 8.72 -7.83
C SER A 230 7.51 7.72 -8.98
N SER A 231 7.45 8.17 -10.22
CA SER A 231 7.67 7.37 -11.43
C SER A 231 8.94 7.77 -12.20
N HIS A 232 9.79 8.63 -11.64
CA HIS A 232 10.97 9.13 -12.34
C HIS A 232 12.12 8.11 -12.34
N TYR A 233 12.24 7.37 -13.43
CA TYR A 233 13.40 6.55 -13.79
C TYR A 233 13.82 6.90 -15.23
N GLN A 234 15.11 6.75 -15.55
CA GLN A 234 15.58 6.89 -16.93
C GLN A 234 15.44 5.54 -17.65
N PRO A 235 14.63 5.43 -18.72
CA PRO A 235 14.63 4.23 -19.55
C PRO A 235 16.02 4.02 -20.14
N ARG A 236 16.54 2.80 -20.09
CA ARG A 236 17.79 2.47 -20.79
C ARG A 236 17.58 2.71 -22.29
N ARG A 237 18.22 3.76 -22.82
CA ARG A 237 18.39 3.93 -24.26
C ARG A 237 19.13 2.70 -24.78
N SER A 238 18.63 2.08 -25.84
CA SER A 238 19.33 1.01 -26.54
C SER A 238 20.66 1.54 -27.06
N ILE A 239 21.74 0.79 -26.84
CA ILE A 239 23.14 1.18 -27.16
C ILE A 239 23.42 1.17 -28.69
N SER A 240 22.38 1.31 -29.52
CA SER A 240 22.42 1.15 -30.97
C SER A 240 22.35 2.47 -31.74
N GLU A 241 22.04 3.60 -31.11
CA GLU A 241 21.97 4.92 -31.76
C GLU A 241 22.70 5.97 -30.89
N ASP A 242 23.34 6.94 -31.56
CA ASP A 242 24.17 8.02 -31.00
C ASP A 242 25.56 7.66 -30.42
N PHE A 243 26.44 7.15 -31.29
CA PHE A 243 27.84 7.60 -31.31
C PHE A 243 27.95 8.95 -32.05
N SER A 244 27.46 10.02 -31.42
CA SER A 244 27.44 11.39 -31.96
C SER A 244 27.96 12.39 -30.92
N SER A 245 29.30 12.46 -30.81
CA SER A 245 30.12 13.51 -30.15
C SER A 245 29.72 13.99 -28.74
N PRO A 246 30.57 13.84 -27.70
CA PRO A 246 30.31 14.46 -26.40
C PRO A 246 30.42 16.00 -26.49
N GLU A 247 29.36 16.70 -26.11
CA GLU A 247 29.41 18.15 -25.87
C GLU A 247 30.32 18.47 -24.67
N ILE A 248 30.96 19.63 -24.77
CA ILE A 248 32.08 20.03 -23.91
C ILE A 248 31.57 20.45 -22.53
N ILE A 249 31.92 19.67 -21.50
CA ILE A 249 31.88 20.15 -20.11
C ILE A 249 33.21 20.83 -19.82
N SER A 250 33.20 22.16 -19.72
CA SER A 250 34.32 22.94 -19.22
C SER A 250 34.38 22.83 -17.69
N ALA A 251 35.41 22.16 -17.17
CA ALA A 251 35.83 22.26 -15.78
C ALA A 251 37.37 22.29 -15.75
N ASP A 252 37.93 23.19 -14.95
CA ASP A 252 39.34 23.55 -15.00
C ASP A 252 40.28 22.40 -14.59
N GLU A 253 41.46 22.36 -15.21
CA GLU A 253 42.51 21.41 -14.84
C GLU A 253 43.29 21.88 -13.60
N GLU A 254 43.34 21.03 -12.57
CA GLU A 254 44.59 20.83 -11.84
C GLU A 254 45.04 19.37 -11.98
N SER A 255 46.15 19.22 -12.69
CA SER A 255 46.80 17.94 -13.00
C SER A 255 47.45 17.30 -11.77
N LEU A 256 47.57 15.96 -11.79
CA LEU A 256 48.82 15.27 -11.45
C LEU A 256 48.82 13.84 -12.03
N SER A 257 50.01 13.27 -12.21
CA SER A 257 50.32 12.35 -13.31
C SER A 257 50.77 10.94 -12.89
N MET A 258 51.01 10.09 -13.91
CA MET A 258 51.74 8.80 -13.93
C MET A 258 50.97 7.51 -13.57
N SER A 259 51.23 6.33 -14.19
CA SER A 259 51.56 5.96 -15.60
C SER A 259 51.80 4.44 -15.69
N THR A 260 51.15 3.74 -16.65
CA THR A 260 51.56 2.43 -17.25
C THR A 260 51.73 1.21 -16.30
N THR A 261 51.59 -0.06 -16.67
CA THR A 261 51.81 -0.79 -17.95
C THR A 261 50.85 -1.98 -18.14
N ASP A 262 50.78 -2.47 -19.39
CA ASP A 262 50.02 -3.61 -19.88
C ASP A 262 50.40 -4.99 -19.31
N ILE A 263 49.45 -5.94 -19.33
CA ILE A 263 49.69 -7.33 -19.76
C ILE A 263 48.49 -7.80 -20.62
N THR A 264 48.77 -8.21 -21.86
CA THR A 264 47.83 -8.92 -22.76
C THR A 264 48.30 -10.36 -22.99
N ASN A 265 47.36 -11.33 -23.06
CA ASN A 265 47.19 -12.31 -24.17
C ASN A 265 46.63 -13.72 -23.83
N ILE A 266 45.60 -14.15 -24.60
CA ILE A 266 45.45 -15.45 -25.33
C ILE A 266 45.33 -16.76 -24.47
N SER A 267 44.50 -17.81 -24.70
CA SER A 267 43.53 -18.31 -25.73
C SER A 267 42.24 -18.81 -25.00
N LYS A 268 41.03 -19.05 -25.54
CA LYS A 268 40.47 -19.63 -26.80
C LYS A 268 40.42 -21.19 -26.89
N GLU A 269 39.20 -21.70 -27.20
CA GLU A 269 38.78 -23.06 -27.66
C GLU A 269 38.73 -24.19 -26.60
N LEU A 270 37.64 -24.97 -26.46
CA LEU A 270 37.12 -25.95 -27.43
C LEU A 270 35.57 -26.11 -27.45
N GLU A 271 35.04 -26.54 -28.60
CA GLU A 271 33.66 -27.05 -28.76
C GLU A 271 33.55 -28.58 -28.55
N GLY A 272 32.33 -29.09 -28.32
CA GLY A 272 32.06 -30.53 -28.30
C GLY A 272 30.55 -30.85 -28.39
N ARG A 273 30.05 -31.13 -29.59
CA ARG A 273 28.68 -31.64 -29.84
C ARG A 273 28.60 -33.15 -29.55
N TYR A 274 27.46 -33.61 -29.05
CA TYR A 274 26.80 -34.84 -29.52
C TYR A 274 25.27 -34.67 -29.46
N ASP A 275 24.58 -35.37 -30.35
CA ASP A 275 23.13 -35.31 -30.61
C ASP A 275 22.65 -36.73 -31.02
N VAL A 276 21.35 -36.90 -31.29
CA VAL A 276 20.62 -38.09 -31.82
C VAL A 276 19.67 -38.81 -30.83
N SER A 277 18.38 -38.58 -31.10
CA SER A 277 17.10 -39.30 -30.92
C SER A 277 17.09 -40.81 -30.51
N ASP A 278 16.02 -41.38 -29.90
CA ASP A 278 14.66 -41.53 -30.46
C ASP A 278 13.54 -41.94 -29.45
N GLN A 279 12.26 -41.86 -29.90
CA GLN A 279 11.04 -42.44 -29.28
C GLN A 279 10.65 -43.79 -29.95
N PRO A 280 9.45 -44.45 -29.81
CA PRO A 280 8.27 -44.27 -28.93
C PRO A 280 7.72 -45.57 -28.27
N ASP A 281 6.60 -45.48 -27.52
CA ASP A 281 5.26 -46.06 -27.86
C ASP A 281 4.37 -46.51 -26.66
N GLN A 282 3.12 -46.88 -26.94
CA GLN A 282 1.95 -46.89 -26.04
C GLN A 282 1.54 -48.27 -25.47
N SER A 283 0.76 -48.30 -24.37
CA SER A 283 -0.64 -48.84 -24.31
C SER A 283 -1.17 -49.22 -22.89
N LYS A 284 -2.51 -49.40 -22.81
CA LYS A 284 -3.42 -49.58 -21.63
C LYS A 284 -3.69 -51.11 -21.37
N PRO A 285 -4.62 -51.63 -20.51
CA PRO A 285 -5.78 -51.07 -19.76
C PRO A 285 -5.78 -51.47 -18.24
N CYS A 286 -6.84 -51.56 -17.42
CA CYS A 286 -8.31 -51.62 -17.61
C CYS A 286 -9.14 -51.10 -16.39
N ASN A 287 -10.38 -51.60 -16.23
CA ASN A 287 -11.50 -51.07 -15.44
C ASN A 287 -12.00 -51.99 -14.31
N THR A 288 -12.79 -51.41 -13.38
CA THR A 288 -14.18 -51.80 -13.00
C THR A 288 -14.83 -50.59 -12.29
N THR A 289 -15.84 -49.88 -12.81
CA THR A 289 -17.31 -50.19 -12.90
C THR A 289 -17.95 -50.48 -11.52
N LEU A 290 -19.12 -49.99 -11.11
CA LEU A 290 -20.13 -49.03 -11.62
C LEU A 290 -20.97 -48.62 -10.33
N ASP A 291 -22.04 -47.82 -10.30
CA ASP A 291 -22.95 -47.31 -11.33
C ASP A 291 -23.59 -45.94 -10.93
N THR A 292 -24.74 -45.65 -11.53
CA THR A 292 -25.50 -44.39 -11.65
C THR A 292 -26.88 -44.53 -10.98
N HIS A 293 -27.57 -43.42 -10.68
CA HIS A 293 -28.95 -43.20 -11.16
C HIS A 293 -29.38 -41.71 -11.06
N TYR A 294 -30.22 -41.29 -12.01
CA TYR A 294 -30.71 -39.93 -12.28
C TYR A 294 -31.89 -39.56 -11.33
N LEU A 295 -32.32 -38.30 -11.12
CA LEU A 295 -33.03 -37.42 -12.08
C LEU A 295 -33.21 -35.97 -11.55
N GLN A 296 -33.31 -35.01 -12.48
CA GLN A 296 -33.93 -33.67 -12.37
C GLN A 296 -35.19 -33.68 -13.28
N PRO A 297 -36.01 -32.59 -13.43
CA PRO A 297 -36.25 -31.39 -12.61
C PRO A 297 -37.78 -31.15 -12.39
N HIS A 298 -38.20 -29.99 -11.83
CA HIS A 298 -39.20 -29.07 -12.41
C HIS A 298 -39.57 -27.91 -11.46
N ALA A 299 -40.24 -26.87 -12.00
CA ALA A 299 -40.52 -25.57 -11.36
C ALA A 299 -41.96 -25.43 -10.82
N GLY A 300 -42.18 -24.44 -9.94
CA GLY A 300 -43.50 -24.05 -9.45
C GLY A 300 -43.47 -22.72 -8.69
N SER A 301 -44.35 -21.80 -9.08
CA SER A 301 -44.55 -20.45 -8.50
C SER A 301 -45.45 -20.47 -7.26
N LEU A 302 -45.37 -19.45 -6.38
CA LEU A 302 -46.53 -18.63 -5.95
C LEU A 302 -46.13 -17.44 -5.04
N LEU A 303 -47.04 -16.45 -4.93
CA LEU A 303 -46.93 -15.17 -4.20
C LEU A 303 -47.86 -15.15 -2.95
N ASP A 304 -47.87 -14.00 -2.25
CA ASP A 304 -48.77 -13.57 -1.15
C ASP A 304 -48.49 -14.19 0.24
N SER A 305 -48.61 -13.48 1.38
CA SER A 305 -49.54 -12.39 1.73
C SER A 305 -48.98 -11.33 2.69
N GLU A 306 -49.30 -10.08 2.34
CA GLU A 306 -49.93 -9.00 3.12
C GLU A 306 -49.49 -8.58 4.55
N CYS A 307 -49.49 -7.25 4.68
CA CYS A 307 -49.30 -6.40 5.85
C CYS A 307 -50.35 -6.58 6.96
N GLU A 308 -49.98 -6.20 8.19
CA GLU A 308 -50.90 -5.59 9.14
C GLU A 308 -50.35 -4.23 9.60
N TRP A 309 -51.25 -3.24 9.69
CA TRP A 309 -50.99 -1.89 10.16
C TRP A 309 -51.61 -1.71 11.54
N GLU A 310 -50.86 -1.17 12.51
CA GLU A 310 -51.48 -0.44 13.62
C GLU A 310 -50.82 0.93 13.80
N THR A 311 -51.68 1.96 13.74
CA THR A 311 -51.33 3.38 13.86
C THR A 311 -51.93 3.91 15.14
N LEU A 312 -51.13 4.47 16.05
CA LEU A 312 -51.60 5.42 17.06
C LEU A 312 -50.55 6.52 17.29
N GLU A 313 -50.92 7.75 16.93
CA GLU A 313 -50.25 9.02 17.32
C GLU A 313 -50.86 9.55 18.64
N PRO A 314 -50.63 10.82 19.06
CA PRO A 314 -49.40 11.39 19.63
C PRO A 314 -49.68 11.97 21.05
N HIS A 315 -48.87 12.97 21.50
CA HIS A 315 -48.91 13.77 22.75
C HIS A 315 -47.86 13.35 23.82
N VAL A 316 -47.22 14.24 24.60
CA VAL A 316 -47.20 15.73 24.64
C VAL A 316 -45.82 16.21 25.15
N MET A 317 -45.53 17.50 24.97
CA MET A 317 -44.32 18.21 25.43
C MET A 317 -44.02 18.04 26.92
N ASP A 318 -42.73 18.16 27.28
CA ASP A 318 -42.31 18.95 28.44
C ASP A 318 -40.97 19.64 28.15
N GLU A 319 -40.88 20.94 28.42
CA GLU A 319 -39.65 21.74 28.32
C GLU A 319 -39.01 21.84 29.72
N MET A 320 -37.68 21.81 29.81
CA MET A 320 -37.02 22.42 30.97
C MET A 320 -35.69 23.09 30.59
N GLU A 321 -35.73 24.40 30.79
CA GLU A 321 -34.72 25.46 30.77
C GLU A 321 -33.22 25.07 30.87
N GLY A 322 -32.40 25.80 30.10
CA GLY A 322 -30.95 25.62 30.06
C GLY A 322 -30.18 26.40 31.13
N LYS A 323 -28.87 26.13 31.19
CA LYS A 323 -27.90 26.94 31.93
C LYS A 323 -26.65 27.16 31.10
N VAL A 324 -26.34 28.43 30.84
CA VAL A 324 -25.05 28.87 30.32
C VAL A 324 -24.14 29.09 31.52
N ASP A 325 -22.96 28.49 31.53
CA ASP A 325 -21.87 28.89 32.42
C ASP A 325 -20.57 29.04 31.62
N VAL A 326 -19.84 30.12 31.92
CA VAL A 326 -18.73 30.63 31.13
C VAL A 326 -17.39 30.16 31.70
N ALA A 327 -16.48 29.83 30.79
CA ALA A 327 -15.05 29.57 30.95
C ALA A 327 -14.41 29.77 32.34
N HIS A 328 -13.80 28.70 32.85
CA HIS A 328 -12.59 28.79 33.66
C HIS A 328 -11.42 28.10 32.94
N SER A 329 -10.43 28.91 32.56
CA SER A 329 -9.17 28.44 32.00
C SER A 329 -8.31 27.79 33.11
N ASN A 330 -8.20 26.47 33.11
CA ASN A 330 -7.20 25.78 33.92
C ASN A 330 -6.02 25.35 33.04
N MET A 331 -4.86 25.91 33.37
CA MET A 331 -3.55 25.53 32.88
C MET A 331 -3.30 24.08 33.33
N PHE A 332 -3.18 23.15 32.39
CA PHE A 332 -3.00 21.73 32.74
C PHE A 332 -1.55 21.44 33.13
N ASP A 333 -1.37 20.95 34.37
CA ASP A 333 -0.11 20.39 34.85
C ASP A 333 0.30 19.16 34.02
N THR A 334 1.58 19.11 33.65
CA THR A 334 2.15 18.07 32.79
C THR A 334 2.60 16.84 33.60
N ASP A 335 1.67 16.14 34.27
CA ASP A 335 1.97 14.85 34.89
C ASP A 335 0.77 13.88 34.92
N SER A 336 0.24 13.56 33.74
CA SER A 336 -0.60 12.36 33.57
C SER A 336 -0.05 11.50 32.43
N GLY A 337 0.18 10.22 32.71
CA GLY A 337 0.70 9.23 31.74
C GLY A 337 -0.33 8.77 30.70
N LEU A 338 -1.22 9.68 30.28
CA LEU A 338 -2.19 9.46 29.22
C LEU A 338 -1.51 9.69 27.87
N PRO A 339 -1.79 8.86 26.84
CA PRO A 339 -1.20 9.06 25.52
C PRO A 339 -1.72 10.34 24.89
N ILE A 340 -0.85 11.04 24.16
CA ILE A 340 -1.28 12.18 23.35
C ILE A 340 -1.96 11.64 22.10
N THR A 341 -3.20 12.07 21.87
CA THR A 341 -4.00 11.73 20.70
C THR A 341 -4.55 13.01 20.07
N VAL A 342 -4.90 12.96 18.78
CA VAL A 342 -5.32 14.13 18.01
C VAL A 342 -6.70 13.89 17.39
N GLN A 343 -7.62 14.83 17.63
CA GLN A 343 -8.88 14.97 16.90
C GLN A 343 -8.63 15.62 15.52
N PRO A 344 -9.53 15.50 14.52
CA PRO A 344 -9.27 16.14 13.24
C PRO A 344 -9.29 17.63 13.47
N GLN A 345 -8.36 18.32 12.84
CA GLN A 345 -8.65 19.69 12.48
C GLN A 345 -9.40 19.62 11.16
N SER A 346 -10.62 20.18 11.11
CA SER A 346 -11.21 20.52 9.82
C SER A 346 -10.20 21.40 9.08
N ALA A 347 -10.08 21.25 7.76
CA ALA A 347 -9.11 21.97 6.94
C ALA A 347 -9.47 23.47 6.76
N THR A 348 -9.83 24.14 7.85
CA THR A 348 -10.19 25.56 7.94
C THR A 348 -8.96 26.44 8.12
N GLY A 349 -7.81 25.87 8.51
CA GLY A 349 -6.51 26.51 8.38
C GLY A 349 -5.89 26.20 7.01
N GLN A 350 -5.88 27.18 6.11
CA GLN A 350 -5.04 27.14 4.91
C GLN A 350 -3.56 27.15 5.35
N GLY A 351 -2.98 25.96 5.52
CA GLY A 351 -1.54 25.82 5.65
C GLY A 351 -0.90 26.30 4.36
N MET A 352 -0.13 27.40 4.43
CA MET A 352 0.47 27.99 3.23
C MET A 352 1.49 27.01 2.63
N LEU A 353 1.09 26.30 1.58
CA LEU A 353 1.96 25.40 0.84
C LEU A 353 3.08 26.21 0.17
N THR A 354 4.31 25.73 0.34
CA THR A 354 5.53 26.33 -0.22
C THR A 354 6.26 25.30 -1.08
N SER A 355 7.02 25.74 -2.09
CA SER A 355 7.84 24.81 -2.87
C SER A 355 9.10 24.48 -2.08
N GLY A 356 9.24 23.22 -1.66
CA GLY A 356 10.42 22.73 -0.96
C GLY A 356 11.68 22.88 -1.82
N LEU A 357 12.65 23.69 -1.36
CA LEU A 357 13.82 24.07 -2.16
C LEU A 357 14.71 22.88 -2.55
N ILE A 358 14.73 21.83 -1.73
CA ILE A 358 15.58 20.65 -1.90
C ILE A 358 14.76 19.46 -2.46
N SER A 359 13.50 19.33 -2.07
CA SER A 359 12.61 18.24 -2.48
C SER A 359 11.99 18.46 -3.85
N GLY A 360 11.69 19.71 -4.23
CA GLY A 360 10.84 20.05 -5.38
C GLY A 360 9.34 19.84 -5.15
N LEU A 361 8.93 19.43 -3.95
CA LEU A 361 7.55 19.13 -3.59
C LEU A 361 6.80 20.37 -3.09
N GLN A 362 5.47 20.30 -3.02
CA GLN A 362 4.66 21.29 -2.31
C GLN A 362 4.58 20.86 -0.85
N GLU A 363 5.29 21.59 0.02
CA GLU A 363 5.47 21.31 1.44
C GLU A 363 4.64 22.28 2.29
N ASP A 364 4.06 21.76 3.37
CA ASP A 364 3.40 22.54 4.43
C ASP A 364 4.40 23.20 5.39
N GLN A 365 3.87 23.91 6.40
CA GLN A 365 4.67 24.57 7.44
C GLN A 365 5.50 23.64 8.35
N TYR A 366 5.26 22.33 8.28
CA TYR A 366 5.95 21.27 9.01
C TYR A 366 7.00 20.55 8.14
N GLY A 367 7.10 20.90 6.85
CA GLY A 367 7.97 20.26 5.87
C GLY A 367 7.41 18.94 5.32
N LEU A 368 6.10 18.75 5.35
CA LEU A 368 5.41 17.56 4.83
C LEU A 368 4.74 17.85 3.48
N PRO A 369 4.73 16.90 2.54
CA PRO A 369 5.17 15.51 2.65
C PRO A 369 6.68 15.34 2.73
N LEU A 370 7.12 14.34 3.49
CA LEU A 370 8.50 13.87 3.45
C LEU A 370 8.86 13.42 2.02
N ALA A 371 10.07 13.75 1.56
CA ALA A 371 10.55 13.50 0.19
C ALA A 371 10.89 12.03 -0.11
N ILE A 372 10.05 11.09 0.34
CA ILE A 372 10.23 9.63 0.25
C ILE A 372 10.35 9.19 -1.21
N PHE A 373 9.36 9.52 -2.04
CA PHE A 373 9.29 9.11 -3.46
C PHE A 373 10.01 10.06 -4.41
N THR A 374 11.19 10.53 -3.98
CA THR A 374 12.07 11.38 -4.80
C THR A 374 13.44 10.70 -4.98
N LYS A 375 14.19 11.17 -5.98
CA LYS A 375 15.55 10.71 -6.32
C LYS A 375 15.65 9.17 -6.40
N GLY A 376 14.88 8.59 -7.32
CA GLY A 376 14.97 7.18 -7.70
C GLY A 376 14.32 6.18 -6.74
N TYR A 377 13.49 6.62 -5.80
CA TYR A 377 12.63 5.73 -5.00
C TYR A 377 11.22 5.71 -5.56
N LEU A 378 10.85 4.59 -6.19
CA LEU A 378 9.66 4.51 -7.03
C LEU A 378 8.40 4.12 -6.26
N CYS A 379 7.25 4.70 -6.61
CA CYS A 379 5.94 4.13 -6.31
C CYS A 379 5.37 3.51 -7.58
N MET A 380 5.16 2.19 -7.56
CA MET A 380 4.55 1.43 -8.65
C MET A 380 3.32 0.70 -8.10
N PRO A 381 2.14 1.36 -8.02
CA PRO A 381 0.95 0.77 -7.40
C PRO A 381 0.60 -0.59 -8.01
N TYR A 382 0.74 -0.68 -9.34
CA TYR A 382 0.89 -1.92 -10.07
C TYR A 382 2.16 -1.89 -10.94
N MET A 383 2.81 -3.05 -11.07
CA MET A 383 3.97 -3.31 -11.89
C MET A 383 3.70 -4.52 -12.79
N ALA A 384 3.85 -4.32 -14.10
CA ALA A 384 3.70 -5.40 -15.09
C ALA A 384 5.00 -6.22 -15.23
N LEU A 385 4.91 -7.48 -15.66
CA LEU A 385 6.11 -8.34 -15.84
C LEU A 385 7.15 -7.73 -16.79
N GLN A 386 6.71 -6.94 -17.78
CA GLN A 386 7.57 -6.27 -18.77
C GLN A 386 8.49 -5.20 -18.12
N GLN A 387 8.11 -4.69 -16.94
CA GLN A 387 8.90 -3.73 -16.16
C GLN A 387 9.90 -4.40 -15.21
N HIS A 388 9.95 -5.74 -15.14
CA HIS A 388 10.73 -6.52 -14.18
C HIS A 388 12.19 -6.04 -13.99
N HIS A 389 12.84 -5.63 -15.07
CA HIS A 389 14.20 -5.09 -15.08
C HIS A 389 14.44 -3.93 -14.08
N LEU A 390 13.42 -3.12 -13.77
CA LEU A 390 13.50 -1.99 -12.83
C LEU A 390 13.85 -2.42 -11.39
N LEU A 391 13.53 -3.65 -10.99
CA LEU A 391 13.84 -4.15 -9.64
C LEU A 391 15.35 -4.28 -9.40
N SER A 392 16.08 -4.53 -10.49
CA SER A 392 17.53 -4.71 -10.55
C SER A 392 18.30 -3.51 -11.10
N ASP A 393 17.61 -2.43 -11.51
CA ASP A 393 18.31 -1.28 -12.11
C ASP A 393 19.05 -0.46 -11.05
N ILE A 394 20.26 0.00 -11.39
CA ILE A 394 21.15 0.74 -10.50
C ILE A 394 20.68 2.19 -10.26
N SER A 395 19.87 2.75 -11.16
CA SER A 395 19.23 4.06 -10.99
C SER A 395 18.05 4.02 -10.00
N VAL A 396 17.50 2.83 -9.75
CA VAL A 396 16.38 2.61 -8.82
C VAL A 396 16.92 2.34 -7.42
N ARG A 397 17.03 3.44 -6.66
CA ARG A 397 17.43 3.46 -5.24
C ARG A 397 16.60 2.52 -4.37
N GLY A 398 15.30 2.42 -4.67
CA GLY A 398 14.37 1.48 -4.06
C GLY A 398 12.97 1.63 -4.65
N PHE A 399 11.99 0.89 -4.12
CA PHE A 399 10.62 0.95 -4.61
C PHE A 399 9.60 0.48 -3.57
N VAL A 400 8.38 0.97 -3.70
CA VAL A 400 7.16 0.32 -3.22
C VAL A 400 6.37 -0.13 -4.45
N ALA A 401 6.32 -1.44 -4.68
CA ALA A 401 5.77 -2.02 -5.91
C ALA A 401 4.65 -3.03 -5.59
N GLY A 402 3.57 -3.04 -6.37
CA GLY A 402 2.55 -4.08 -6.34
C GLY A 402 2.65 -5.00 -7.56
N ALA A 403 2.59 -6.32 -7.37
CA ALA A 403 2.47 -7.27 -8.49
C ALA A 403 1.46 -8.41 -8.23
N THR A 404 0.74 -8.82 -9.27
CA THR A 404 -0.15 -10.00 -9.29
C THR A 404 0.57 -11.29 -9.72
N ASN A 405 1.70 -11.15 -10.45
CA ASN A 405 2.37 -12.26 -11.10
C ASN A 405 3.31 -13.00 -10.13
N ILE A 406 3.12 -14.32 -10.01
CA ILE A 406 3.82 -15.19 -9.06
C ILE A 406 5.35 -15.17 -9.20
N LEU A 407 5.87 -14.83 -10.40
CA LEU A 407 7.31 -14.74 -10.67
C LEU A 407 8.01 -13.73 -9.74
N PHE A 408 7.38 -12.59 -9.45
CA PHE A 408 7.91 -11.59 -8.52
C PHE A 408 8.06 -12.15 -7.09
N ARG A 409 7.10 -12.96 -6.63
CA ARG A 409 7.14 -13.62 -5.32
C ARG A 409 8.18 -14.74 -5.23
N GLN A 410 8.59 -15.32 -6.35
CA GLN A 410 9.65 -16.32 -6.41
C GLN A 410 11.04 -15.68 -6.30
N GLN A 411 11.25 -14.51 -6.91
CA GLN A 411 12.55 -13.82 -6.97
C GLN A 411 12.83 -12.92 -5.76
N ARG A 412 12.74 -13.50 -4.56
CA ARG A 412 12.76 -12.75 -3.29
C ARG A 412 14.02 -11.94 -3.01
N HIS A 413 15.12 -12.23 -3.69
CA HIS A 413 16.39 -11.50 -3.56
C HIS A 413 16.36 -10.09 -4.17
N LEU A 414 15.33 -9.74 -4.95
CA LEU A 414 15.14 -8.42 -5.54
C LEU A 414 14.44 -7.43 -4.59
N SER A 415 13.92 -7.90 -3.45
CA SER A 415 13.13 -7.12 -2.49
C SER A 415 13.61 -7.35 -1.05
N ASP A 416 13.72 -6.29 -0.26
CA ASP A 416 14.03 -6.37 1.18
C ASP A 416 12.85 -7.00 1.96
N ALA A 417 11.62 -6.71 1.52
CA ALA A 417 10.39 -7.18 2.13
C ALA A 417 9.32 -7.57 1.08
N ILE A 418 8.64 -8.70 1.32
CA ILE A 418 7.46 -9.13 0.54
C ILE A 418 6.23 -9.09 1.45
N VAL A 419 5.17 -8.41 1.00
CA VAL A 419 3.90 -8.24 1.71
C VAL A 419 2.81 -9.05 1.01
N ASP A 420 2.43 -10.17 1.62
CA ASP A 420 1.32 -11.01 1.16
C ASP A 420 0.00 -10.47 1.74
N VAL A 421 -0.86 -9.91 0.88
CA VAL A 421 -2.14 -9.28 1.24
C VAL A 421 -3.30 -10.27 1.09
N SER A 422 -3.08 -11.55 1.42
CA SER A 422 -4.03 -12.65 1.20
C SER A 422 -5.40 -12.36 1.83
N LYS A 423 -6.45 -13.02 1.36
CA LYS A 423 -7.84 -12.69 1.74
C LYS A 423 -8.13 -12.83 3.25
N SER A 424 -7.39 -13.66 3.98
CA SER A 424 -7.59 -13.87 5.42
C SER A 424 -6.78 -12.89 6.27
N VAL A 425 -7.45 -12.25 7.24
CA VAL A 425 -6.83 -11.34 8.22
C VAL A 425 -5.72 -12.02 9.03
N ASP A 426 -5.83 -13.32 9.29
CA ASP A 426 -4.83 -14.06 10.09
C ASP A 426 -3.62 -14.54 9.27
N GLU A 427 -3.62 -14.26 7.96
CA GLU A 427 -2.59 -14.62 6.98
C GLU A 427 -1.80 -13.45 6.42
N ALA A 428 -2.22 -12.19 6.64
CA ALA A 428 -1.47 -11.00 6.22
C ALA A 428 -0.01 -11.09 6.69
N ARG A 429 0.95 -11.22 5.77
CA ARG A 429 2.33 -11.63 6.10
C ARG A 429 3.35 -10.71 5.46
N ILE A 430 4.16 -10.08 6.30
CA ILE A 430 5.37 -9.35 5.91
C ILE A 430 6.55 -10.33 6.06
N GLN A 431 7.20 -10.65 4.96
CA GLN A 431 8.38 -11.52 4.91
C GLN A 431 9.60 -10.65 4.67
N ILE A 432 10.42 -10.47 5.70
CA ILE A 432 11.71 -9.75 5.63
C ILE A 432 12.81 -10.79 5.77
N HIS A 433 13.70 -10.87 4.79
CA HIS A 433 14.76 -11.88 4.77
C HIS A 433 15.94 -11.49 5.65
N ASP A 434 16.42 -10.26 5.52
CA ASP A 434 17.53 -9.73 6.31
C ASP A 434 17.23 -9.75 7.83
N PRO A 435 18.07 -10.40 8.66
CA PRO A 435 17.94 -10.34 10.12
C PRO A 435 18.19 -8.93 10.70
N GLU A 436 19.07 -8.12 10.12
CA GLU A 436 19.34 -6.78 10.65
C GLU A 436 18.19 -5.82 10.37
N LEU A 437 17.60 -5.83 9.17
CA LEU A 437 16.36 -5.11 8.89
C LEU A 437 15.19 -5.56 9.80
N ARG A 438 15.07 -6.85 10.11
CA ARG A 438 14.09 -7.34 11.11
C ARG A 438 14.32 -6.78 12.51
N LYS A 439 15.58 -6.59 12.91
CA LYS A 439 15.97 -5.96 14.18
C LYS A 439 15.72 -4.46 14.18
N MET A 440 15.96 -3.76 13.07
CA MET A 440 15.60 -2.35 12.90
C MET A 440 14.08 -2.14 12.99
N LEU A 441 13.27 -3.09 12.49
CA LEU A 441 11.81 -3.00 12.45
C LEU A 441 11.10 -3.61 13.66
N TYR A 442 11.84 -3.98 14.71
CA TYR A 442 11.23 -4.48 15.95
C TYR A 442 10.49 -3.34 16.67
N LEU A 443 9.18 -3.50 16.85
CA LEU A 443 8.33 -2.51 17.50
C LEU A 443 8.69 -2.35 19.00
N SER A 444 8.89 -1.12 19.44
CA SER A 444 9.09 -0.76 20.84
C SER A 444 7.83 -0.99 21.69
N THR A 445 7.92 -0.76 23.01
CA THR A 445 6.71 -0.74 23.85
C THR A 445 5.74 0.36 23.42
N ALA A 446 6.26 1.55 23.13
CA ALA A 446 5.44 2.71 22.77
C ALA A 446 4.80 2.52 21.37
N ASP A 447 5.53 1.96 20.41
CA ASP A 447 5.02 1.52 19.10
C ASP A 447 3.85 0.53 19.26
N LEU A 448 4.03 -0.47 20.14
CA LEU A 448 3.02 -1.49 20.38
C LEU A 448 1.76 -0.91 21.05
N ARG A 449 1.90 0.05 21.98
CA ARG A 449 0.77 0.77 22.56
C ARG A 449 0.00 1.59 21.52
N PHE A 450 0.71 2.34 20.67
CA PHE A 450 0.09 3.10 19.57
C PHE A 450 -0.69 2.17 18.63
N ALA A 451 -0.08 1.06 18.23
CA ALA A 451 -0.71 0.10 17.33
C ALA A 451 -1.90 -0.66 17.97
N ASP A 452 -1.80 -1.06 19.24
CA ASP A 452 -2.91 -1.68 19.99
C ASP A 452 -4.07 -0.69 20.19
N TYR A 453 -3.75 0.58 20.47
CA TYR A 453 -4.73 1.67 20.58
C TYR A 453 -5.51 1.86 19.27
N LEU A 454 -4.84 1.92 18.11
CA LEU A 454 -5.53 1.98 16.81
C LEU A 454 -6.43 0.76 16.56
N VAL A 455 -5.90 -0.45 16.80
CA VAL A 455 -6.66 -1.70 16.62
C VAL A 455 -7.90 -1.71 17.51
N LYS A 456 -7.76 -1.32 18.78
CA LYS A 456 -8.85 -1.25 19.76
C LYS A 456 -10.03 -0.43 19.24
N HIS A 457 -9.83 0.85 18.92
CA HIS A 457 -10.90 1.76 18.50
C HIS A 457 -11.56 1.28 17.19
N VAL A 458 -10.76 0.78 16.25
CA VAL A 458 -11.27 0.21 14.99
C VAL A 458 -12.10 -1.06 15.20
N THR A 459 -11.81 -1.87 16.22
CA THR A 459 -12.55 -3.10 16.54
C THR A 459 -13.76 -2.91 17.45
N GLU A 460 -13.70 -1.98 18.40
CA GLU A 460 -14.73 -1.74 19.42
C GLU A 460 -15.85 -0.82 18.90
N ASN A 461 -15.56 0.14 18.01
CA ASN A 461 -16.55 1.07 17.43
C ASN A 461 -17.45 0.42 16.36
N LYS A 462 -18.06 -0.73 16.68
CA LYS A 462 -18.98 -1.48 15.80
C LYS A 462 -20.46 -1.25 16.09
N GLU A 463 -20.83 -0.81 17.29
CA GLU A 463 -22.23 -0.78 17.73
C GLU A 463 -22.82 0.64 17.81
N ASP A 464 -22.03 1.66 18.18
CA ASP A 464 -22.57 3.01 18.52
C ASP A 464 -22.57 4.06 17.38
N VAL A 465 -22.12 3.71 16.17
CA VAL A 465 -22.01 4.67 15.04
C VAL A 465 -23.37 5.28 14.63
N PHE A 466 -24.49 4.61 14.94
CA PHE A 466 -25.83 5.00 14.49
C PHE A 466 -26.64 5.84 15.49
N LEU A 467 -26.16 6.05 16.73
CA LEU A 467 -26.93 6.72 17.79
C LEU A 467 -26.36 8.08 18.22
N ASP A 468 -25.04 8.22 18.33
CA ASP A 468 -24.42 9.47 18.84
C ASP A 468 -23.89 10.44 17.76
N GLY A 469 -24.01 10.09 16.47
CA GLY A 469 -23.82 11.00 15.31
C GLY A 469 -22.44 11.66 15.14
N THR A 470 -21.47 11.36 16.02
CA THR A 470 -20.21 12.10 16.18
C THR A 470 -18.97 11.20 16.34
N GLY A 471 -19.14 9.87 16.21
CA GLY A 471 -18.09 8.86 16.36
C GLY A 471 -17.04 8.91 15.24
N TRP A 472 -16.12 9.87 15.30
CA TRP A 472 -15.03 10.02 14.34
C TRP A 472 -13.83 9.12 14.65
N GLU A 473 -13.64 8.72 15.92
CA GLU A 473 -12.55 7.82 16.34
C GLU A 473 -12.66 6.43 15.70
N GLY A 474 -11.53 5.84 15.33
CA GLY A 474 -11.49 4.59 14.56
C GLY A 474 -11.95 4.72 13.09
N GLY A 475 -12.36 5.91 12.64
CA GLY A 475 -12.61 6.23 11.23
C GLY A 475 -11.33 6.31 10.39
N ASP A 476 -11.49 6.60 9.10
CA ASP A 476 -10.37 6.66 8.16
C ASP A 476 -9.47 7.89 8.35
N GLU A 477 -10.08 9.07 8.50
CA GLU A 477 -9.37 10.32 8.78
C GLU A 477 -8.75 10.27 10.19
N TRP A 478 -9.53 9.81 11.19
CA TRP A 478 -9.13 8.93 12.29
C TRP A 478 -7.63 8.60 12.42
N ILE A 479 -7.35 7.50 11.72
CA ILE A 479 -6.08 6.79 11.69
C ILE A 479 -5.01 7.66 11.04
N ARG A 480 -5.34 8.38 9.95
CA ARG A 480 -4.38 9.29 9.28
C ARG A 480 -3.90 10.41 10.21
N ALA A 481 -4.79 11.00 11.02
CA ALA A 481 -4.40 11.99 12.01
C ALA A 481 -3.48 11.41 13.09
N GLN A 482 -3.72 10.17 13.55
CA GLN A 482 -2.82 9.51 14.51
C GLN A 482 -1.42 9.22 13.90
N PHE A 483 -1.34 8.80 12.63
CA PHE A 483 -0.04 8.64 11.94
C PHE A 483 0.63 9.99 11.64
N GLY A 484 -0.14 11.05 11.37
CA GLY A 484 0.36 12.42 11.28
C GLY A 484 0.98 12.88 12.59
N LEU A 485 0.31 12.68 13.72
CA LEU A 485 0.87 12.94 15.06
C LEU A 485 2.16 12.12 15.30
N TYR A 486 2.16 10.83 14.94
CA TYR A 486 3.34 9.97 15.08
C TYR A 486 4.56 10.55 14.33
N ILE A 487 4.36 11.01 13.10
CA ILE A 487 5.40 11.66 12.28
C ILE A 487 5.81 13.02 12.85
N HIS A 488 4.85 13.90 13.17
CA HIS A 488 5.14 15.21 13.75
C HIS A 488 5.98 15.09 15.03
N SER A 489 5.59 14.21 15.96
CA SER A 489 6.35 13.98 17.19
C SER A 489 7.71 13.31 16.93
N LEU A 490 7.84 12.43 15.94
CA LEU A 490 9.14 11.83 15.56
C LEU A 490 10.11 12.90 15.03
N LEU A 491 9.61 13.78 14.17
CA LEU A 491 10.34 14.90 13.59
C LEU A 491 10.73 15.94 14.64
N SER A 492 9.78 16.37 15.49
CA SER A 492 10.04 17.28 16.62
C SER A 492 11.06 16.70 17.61
N SER A 493 11.00 15.39 17.90
CA SER A 493 11.99 14.68 18.73
C SER A 493 13.39 14.75 18.15
N ALA A 494 13.54 14.64 16.82
CA ALA A 494 14.83 14.67 16.15
C ALA A 494 15.51 16.05 16.16
N LEU A 495 14.76 17.13 16.41
CA LEU A 495 15.27 18.50 16.55
C LEU A 495 15.78 18.85 17.96
N GLN A 496 15.48 18.02 18.97
CA GLN A 496 15.83 18.33 20.36
C GLN A 496 17.32 18.10 20.68
N GLN A 497 17.81 18.75 21.74
CA GLN A 497 19.15 18.49 22.26
C GLN A 497 19.27 17.07 22.84
N ASP A 498 18.30 16.65 23.66
CA ASP A 498 18.19 15.28 24.22
C ASP A 498 17.42 14.33 23.26
N HIS A 499 17.71 14.41 21.96
CA HIS A 499 16.98 13.61 20.97
C HIS A 499 17.23 12.11 21.10
N GLU A 500 18.39 11.67 21.60
CA GLU A 500 18.68 10.23 21.74
C GLU A 500 17.70 9.55 22.70
N ARG A 501 17.38 10.20 23.84
CA ARG A 501 16.42 9.69 24.81
C ARG A 501 15.01 9.66 24.24
N LEU A 502 14.59 10.73 23.58
CA LEU A 502 13.24 10.87 23.00
C LEU A 502 13.01 9.91 21.82
N LEU A 503 14.04 9.66 21.02
CA LEU A 503 14.00 8.74 19.88
C LEU A 503 14.12 7.26 20.28
N ALA A 504 14.53 6.95 21.52
CA ALA A 504 14.64 5.57 21.99
C ALA A 504 13.30 4.84 22.01
N ASP A 505 12.20 5.54 22.33
CA ASP A 505 10.84 4.98 22.32
C ASP A 505 10.30 4.70 20.91
N TYR A 506 10.93 5.22 19.86
CA TYR A 506 10.67 4.84 18.47
C TYR A 506 11.51 3.62 18.01
N GLY A 507 12.39 3.10 18.88
CA GLY A 507 13.37 2.07 18.59
C GLY A 507 14.70 2.65 18.09
N THR A 508 15.78 2.47 18.86
CA THR A 508 17.11 3.04 18.56
C THR A 508 17.70 2.57 17.24
N ALA A 509 17.53 1.28 16.89
CA ALA A 509 17.97 0.74 15.62
C ALA A 509 17.17 1.31 14.43
N PHE A 510 15.85 1.50 14.59
CA PHE A 510 15.00 2.17 13.60
C PHE A 510 15.44 3.61 13.37
N THR A 511 15.53 4.41 14.43
CA THR A 511 15.81 5.85 14.32
C THR A 511 17.23 6.13 13.82
N SER A 512 18.20 5.29 14.17
CA SER A 512 19.55 5.35 13.59
C SER A 512 19.55 5.09 12.08
N ALA A 513 18.79 4.08 11.63
CA ALA A 513 18.65 3.75 10.21
C ALA A 513 17.78 4.77 9.44
N TRP A 514 16.82 5.42 10.09
CA TRP A 514 16.01 6.47 9.49
C TRP A 514 16.79 7.77 9.31
N LYS A 515 17.64 8.15 10.27
CA LYS A 515 18.50 9.36 10.18
C LYS A 515 19.49 9.38 9.00
N ILE A 516 19.75 8.24 8.35
CA ILE A 516 20.60 8.15 7.13
C ILE A 516 19.80 8.16 5.81
N THR A 517 18.47 8.13 5.88
CA THR A 517 17.58 8.09 4.69
C THR A 517 17.62 9.39 3.89
N HIS A 518 17.17 9.32 2.63
CA HIS A 518 17.04 10.50 1.80
C HIS A 518 15.97 11.46 2.36
N ASN A 519 14.78 10.96 2.70
CA ASN A 519 13.70 11.78 3.24
C ASN A 519 14.09 12.56 4.51
N TYR A 520 14.76 11.91 5.47
CA TYR A 520 15.23 12.60 6.68
C TYR A 520 16.27 13.68 6.32
N ARG A 521 17.26 13.34 5.47
CA ARG A 521 18.32 14.28 5.09
C ARG A 521 17.79 15.50 4.32
N VAL A 522 16.77 15.33 3.48
CA VAL A 522 16.09 16.44 2.79
C VAL A 522 15.35 17.30 3.82
N TRP A 523 14.54 16.67 4.67
CA TRP A 523 13.73 17.39 5.66
C TRP A 523 14.59 18.19 6.66
N ILE A 524 15.60 17.58 7.28
CA ILE A 524 16.46 18.22 8.29
C ILE A 524 17.32 19.37 7.73
N SER A 525 17.48 19.44 6.41
CA SER A 525 18.21 20.53 5.74
C SER A 525 17.39 21.84 5.66
N ASN A 526 16.08 21.77 5.87
CA ASN A 526 15.16 22.91 5.88
C ASN A 526 14.81 23.35 7.32
N LYS A 527 14.34 24.58 7.49
CA LYS A 527 13.85 25.10 8.79
C LYS A 527 12.32 25.06 8.85
N HIS A 528 11.79 24.30 9.79
CA HIS A 528 10.34 24.08 9.97
C HIS A 528 9.84 24.84 11.20
N LEU A 529 9.41 26.09 11.04
CA LEU A 529 9.05 26.95 12.17
C LEU A 529 7.87 26.39 12.99
N ALA A 530 6.91 25.73 12.33
CA ALA A 530 5.76 25.15 13.03
C ALA A 530 6.11 23.94 13.90
N MET A 531 7.28 23.29 13.71
CA MET A 531 7.71 22.19 14.59
C MET A 531 7.90 22.62 16.05
N ALA A 532 8.09 23.91 16.32
CA ALA A 532 8.21 24.44 17.68
C ALA A 532 6.92 24.30 18.51
N SER A 533 5.75 24.11 17.87
CA SER A 533 4.47 23.86 18.57
C SER A 533 4.16 22.38 18.79
N ILE A 534 4.98 21.47 18.24
CA ILE A 534 4.75 20.03 18.29
C ILE A 534 5.48 19.41 19.48
N THR A 535 4.72 18.73 20.35
CA THR A 535 5.27 17.99 21.50
C THR A 535 6.24 16.89 21.05
N PRO A 536 7.52 16.92 21.48
CA PRO A 536 8.49 15.88 21.20
C PRO A 536 8.33 14.69 22.18
N GLY A 537 8.92 13.55 21.82
CA GLY A 537 8.72 12.26 22.47
C GLY A 537 7.64 11.42 21.77
N HIS A 538 7.67 10.10 21.95
CA HIS A 538 6.69 9.22 21.31
C HIS A 538 5.30 9.46 21.92
N PRO A 539 4.19 9.63 21.15
CA PRO A 539 2.87 10.00 21.73
C PRO A 539 2.33 9.01 22.78
N PHE A 540 2.79 7.76 22.72
CA PHE A 540 2.48 6.65 23.66
C PHE A 540 3.67 6.25 24.57
N GLN A 541 4.65 7.14 24.77
CA GLN A 541 5.75 6.94 25.74
C GLN A 541 5.22 6.81 27.18
N GLY A 542 6.01 6.21 28.08
CA GLY A 542 5.65 6.08 29.49
C GLY A 542 6.11 4.76 30.13
N GLN A 543 6.04 4.69 31.46
CA GLN A 543 6.58 3.59 32.26
C GLN A 543 6.02 2.20 31.88
N TYR A 544 6.82 1.15 32.06
CA TYR A 544 6.45 -0.22 31.71
C TYR A 544 5.43 -0.81 32.71
N SER A 545 4.40 -1.47 32.19
CA SER A 545 3.22 -1.93 32.95
C SER A 545 2.85 -3.39 32.64
N VAL A 546 1.92 -3.94 33.43
CA VAL A 546 1.36 -5.28 33.18
C VAL A 546 0.55 -5.33 31.87
N ALA A 547 -0.02 -4.20 31.44
CA ALA A 547 -0.70 -4.11 30.14
C ALA A 547 0.29 -4.33 28.97
N ASP A 548 1.52 -3.82 29.08
CA ASP A 548 2.55 -3.99 28.06
C ASP A 548 2.99 -5.46 27.92
N VAL A 549 3.02 -6.22 29.02
CA VAL A 549 3.25 -7.67 29.00
C VAL A 549 2.16 -8.39 28.20
N LYS A 550 0.88 -8.01 28.39
CA LYS A 550 -0.27 -8.56 27.65
C LYS A 550 -0.18 -8.23 26.15
N ILE A 551 0.12 -6.98 25.80
CA ILE A 551 0.25 -6.54 24.39
C ILE A 551 1.41 -7.28 23.71
N ARG A 552 2.59 -7.33 24.34
CA ARG A 552 3.77 -8.06 23.82
C ARG A 552 3.50 -9.55 23.63
N LEU A 553 2.79 -10.20 24.56
CA LEU A 553 2.42 -11.60 24.45
C LEU A 553 1.45 -11.83 23.27
N SER A 554 0.40 -11.00 23.16
CA SER A 554 -0.57 -11.04 22.06
C SER A 554 0.11 -10.86 20.69
N HIS A 555 0.95 -9.83 20.57
CA HIS A 555 1.74 -9.55 19.38
C HIS A 555 2.64 -10.73 18.98
N SER A 556 3.37 -11.31 19.94
CA SER A 556 4.23 -12.49 19.71
C SER A 556 3.44 -13.72 19.26
N MET A 557 2.29 -13.99 19.90
CA MET A 557 1.39 -15.09 19.56
C MET A 557 0.82 -14.97 18.14
N GLN A 558 0.45 -13.75 17.71
CA GLN A 558 -0.11 -13.52 16.38
C GLN A 558 0.95 -13.56 15.26
N ASN A 559 2.18 -13.13 15.54
CA ASN A 559 3.19 -12.85 14.51
C ASN A 559 4.29 -13.90 14.34
N SER A 560 4.48 -14.82 15.30
CA SER A 560 5.49 -15.89 15.22
C SER A 560 4.85 -17.26 15.00
N GLU A 561 5.44 -18.14 14.19
CA GLU A 561 4.97 -19.54 14.09
C GLU A 561 5.19 -20.33 15.39
N ARG A 562 6.22 -20.00 16.17
CA ARG A 562 6.36 -20.49 17.55
C ARG A 562 5.28 -19.89 18.44
N GLY A 563 4.97 -18.61 18.26
CA GLY A 563 3.86 -17.91 18.94
C GLY A 563 2.50 -18.55 18.69
N LYS A 564 2.17 -18.89 17.43
CA LYS A 564 0.94 -19.60 17.05
C LYS A 564 0.89 -21.02 17.65
N LYS A 565 2.02 -21.75 17.65
CA LYS A 565 2.11 -23.07 18.31
C LYS A 565 1.90 -22.98 19.83
N ILE A 566 2.52 -21.99 20.49
CA ILE A 566 2.33 -21.72 21.93
C ILE A 566 0.90 -21.27 22.21
N GLY A 567 0.32 -20.40 21.40
CA GLY A 567 -1.07 -19.94 21.54
C GLY A 567 -2.08 -21.09 21.42
N ASN A 568 -1.89 -21.98 20.45
CA ASN A 568 -2.69 -23.20 20.31
C ASN A 568 -2.51 -24.14 21.50
N ALA A 569 -1.29 -24.29 22.03
CA ALA A 569 -1.03 -25.06 23.24
C ALA A 569 -1.68 -24.44 24.50
N VAL A 570 -1.65 -23.11 24.65
CA VAL A 570 -2.32 -22.39 25.74
C VAL A 570 -3.84 -22.51 25.61
N MET A 571 -4.42 -22.42 24.41
CA MET A 571 -5.85 -22.65 24.20
C MET A 571 -6.26 -24.12 24.41
N SER A 572 -5.43 -25.09 24.01
CA SER A 572 -5.72 -26.51 24.31
C SER A 572 -5.64 -26.77 25.81
N THR A 573 -4.62 -26.23 26.47
CA THR A 573 -4.44 -26.33 27.94
C THR A 573 -5.56 -25.63 28.68
N SER A 574 -6.03 -24.46 28.24
CA SER A 574 -7.18 -23.78 28.87
C SER A 574 -8.48 -24.56 28.68
N ARG A 575 -8.72 -25.16 27.50
CA ARG A 575 -9.84 -26.10 27.31
C ARG A 575 -9.72 -27.32 28.22
N SER A 576 -8.54 -27.93 28.32
CA SER A 576 -8.30 -29.05 29.23
C SER A 576 -8.51 -28.65 30.69
N VAL A 577 -8.00 -27.50 31.15
CA VAL A 577 -8.18 -27.01 32.52
C VAL A 577 -9.64 -26.61 32.80
N VAL A 578 -10.40 -26.12 31.81
CA VAL A 578 -11.85 -25.86 31.95
C VAL A 578 -12.67 -27.15 31.93
N GLN A 579 -12.29 -28.15 31.14
CA GLN A 579 -12.92 -29.48 31.15
C GLN A 579 -12.60 -30.24 32.44
N THR A 580 -11.35 -30.25 32.88
CA THR A 580 -10.93 -30.74 34.20
C THR A 580 -11.60 -29.93 35.30
N GLY A 581 -11.75 -28.61 35.17
CA GLY A 581 -12.48 -27.77 36.12
C GLY A 581 -13.97 -28.12 36.21
N LYS A 582 -14.63 -28.43 35.09
CA LYS A 582 -16.00 -28.97 35.07
C LYS A 582 -16.10 -30.37 35.68
N ALA A 583 -15.08 -31.22 35.51
CA ALA A 583 -15.03 -32.56 36.09
C ALA A 583 -14.65 -32.57 37.59
N VAL A 584 -13.85 -31.60 38.04
CA VAL A 584 -13.35 -31.45 39.42
C VAL A 584 -14.22 -30.51 40.26
N GLY A 585 -15.15 -29.77 39.64
CA GLY A 585 -16.19 -29.00 40.35
C GLY A 585 -17.12 -29.84 41.24
N GLN A 586 -17.00 -31.17 41.22
CA GLN A 586 -17.68 -32.10 42.11
C GLN A 586 -16.81 -32.58 43.30
N SER A 587 -15.54 -32.17 43.42
CA SER A 587 -14.67 -32.54 44.55
C SER A 587 -13.95 -31.34 45.18
N VAL A 588 -14.11 -31.19 46.49
CA VAL A 588 -13.72 -29.99 47.25
C VAL A 588 -12.21 -29.93 47.51
N GLY A 589 -11.61 -28.75 47.29
CA GLY A 589 -10.62 -28.20 48.24
C GLY A 589 -9.12 -28.21 47.89
N GLY A 590 -8.66 -28.91 46.83
CA GLY A 590 -7.21 -29.19 46.66
C GLY A 590 -6.40 -28.28 45.70
N ALA A 591 -6.97 -27.83 44.58
CA ALA A 591 -6.15 -27.49 43.40
C ALA A 591 -5.81 -26.00 43.17
N LEU A 592 -6.44 -25.06 43.88
CA LEU A 592 -6.30 -23.62 43.63
C LEU A 592 -4.90 -23.04 43.94
N THR A 593 -4.11 -23.71 44.76
CA THR A 593 -2.72 -23.33 45.09
C THR A 593 -1.72 -23.73 44.01
N VAL A 594 -1.92 -24.90 43.37
CA VAL A 594 -1.02 -25.43 42.32
C VAL A 594 -1.07 -24.57 41.06
N ALA A 595 -2.26 -24.12 40.66
CA ALA A 595 -2.44 -23.23 39.50
C ALA A 595 -1.74 -21.86 39.68
N LYS A 596 -1.77 -21.29 40.89
CA LYS A 596 -1.08 -20.03 41.21
C LYS A 596 0.44 -20.19 41.16
N SER A 597 0.97 -21.28 41.72
CA SER A 597 2.40 -21.63 41.69
C SER A 597 2.94 -21.74 40.26
N ALA A 598 2.26 -22.51 39.40
CA ALA A 598 2.66 -22.70 38.00
C ALA A 598 2.68 -21.37 37.21
N MET A 599 1.67 -20.51 37.40
CA MET A 599 1.66 -19.19 36.76
C MET A 599 2.79 -18.29 37.30
N SER A 600 3.06 -18.27 38.61
CA SER A 600 4.15 -17.44 39.16
C SER A 600 5.54 -17.84 38.66
N SER A 601 5.78 -19.15 38.47
CA SER A 601 7.04 -19.68 37.90
C SER A 601 7.19 -19.32 36.41
N TRP A 602 6.07 -19.33 35.66
CA TRP A 602 6.07 -18.94 34.25
C TRP A 602 6.32 -17.43 34.06
N PHE A 603 5.70 -16.57 34.88
CA PHE A 603 5.93 -15.12 34.84
C PHE A 603 7.38 -14.74 35.19
N SER A 604 8.04 -15.45 36.11
CA SER A 604 9.44 -15.16 36.46
C SER A 604 10.45 -15.61 35.38
N MET A 605 10.16 -16.65 34.60
CA MET A 605 10.98 -17.01 33.42
C MET A 605 10.86 -16.00 32.26
N LEU A 606 9.75 -15.27 32.16
CA LEU A 606 9.53 -14.24 31.13
C LEU A 606 10.12 -12.86 31.49
N ALA A 607 10.56 -12.66 32.73
CA ALA A 607 11.02 -11.37 33.25
C ALA A 607 12.54 -11.16 33.19
N GLN A 608 13.34 -12.17 32.79
CA GLN A 608 14.79 -12.04 32.73
C GLN A 608 15.27 -11.47 31.37
N PRO A 609 16.09 -10.40 31.35
CA PRO A 609 16.78 -9.97 30.15
C PRO A 609 17.90 -10.96 29.79
N THR A 610 18.04 -11.27 28.50
CA THR A 610 19.07 -12.20 28.01
C THR A 610 20.47 -11.59 28.13
N ALA A 611 21.24 -12.04 29.12
CA ALA A 611 22.66 -11.71 29.24
C ALA A 611 23.46 -12.33 28.06
N ALA A 612 24.37 -11.56 27.49
CA ALA A 612 25.24 -12.02 26.42
C ALA A 612 26.31 -12.98 26.96
N VAL A 613 26.47 -14.14 26.33
CA VAL A 613 27.53 -15.11 26.67
C VAL A 613 28.80 -14.74 25.91
N SER A 614 29.75 -14.12 26.59
CA SER A 614 31.13 -13.98 26.11
C SER A 614 31.87 -15.30 26.30
N ALA A 615 32.32 -15.92 25.20
CA ALA A 615 33.15 -17.12 25.26
C ALA A 615 34.63 -16.76 25.33
N SER A 616 35.32 -17.18 26.40
CA SER A 616 36.77 -17.26 26.49
C SER A 616 37.20 -18.73 26.55
N PRO A 617 38.20 -19.17 25.77
CA PRO A 617 38.72 -20.53 25.88
C PRO A 617 39.74 -20.60 27.03
N GLN A 618 39.61 -21.61 27.88
CA GLN A 618 40.71 -22.08 28.72
C GLN A 618 41.05 -23.52 28.35
N SER A 619 42.36 -23.81 28.40
CA SER A 619 43.01 -25.05 28.03
C SER A 619 42.66 -26.20 28.96
N ALA A 620 42.63 -27.42 28.41
CA ALA A 620 42.67 -28.65 29.19
C ALA A 620 44.12 -29.01 29.55
N ASP A 621 44.32 -29.37 30.82
CA ASP A 621 45.07 -30.57 31.24
C ASP A 621 44.03 -31.51 31.90
#